data_AF-A0A7V9IB59-F1
#
_entry.id   AF-A0A7V9IB59-F1
#
_cell.length_a   1.000
_cell.length_b   1.000
_cell.length_c   1.000
_cell.angle_alpha   90.00
_cell.angle_beta   90.00
_cell.angle_gamma   90.00
#
_symmetry.space_group_name_H-M   'P 1'
#
loop_
_entity.id
_entity.type
_entity.pdbx_description
1 polymer ?
#
loop_
_entity_poly.entity_id
_entity_poly.type
_entity_poly.pdbx_seq_one_letter_code
_entity_poly.pdbx_strand_id
1 'polypeptide(L)'
;MAPAILLTVAAAVLGLSTFLFGGFSPPHAVASFERQLCSLPQEWLERTRRGYFAPRSGQIAILPRTPAYMASGGSGWSHSGPWPYLQEIPLVFFGPDLVPALGAVERPVTMADVAPTLARMMRFSEPGRFDGRPLPEPITPAAAPPKLILTIVWDGGGWNTLRQWPRAWPHLKELMKDGVSYTNATVGSSPSVTPSVHTTLGAGVYPDKSGITGIPVRYEDGDVGDVFVHGESSRFLRVPTLAELWDEGHGNRPSIGMLGYEPWHLGMIGKGAERSGGDRDDALWLDVETNEWITNPAHYRLPDSVVTTPGLEDDIDRLDRADGADDGSWGAIDAFDEPDRVEESPAFVAYHGRALRRMIARGGYGS
;
A
#
# COMPACT_ATOMS: atom_id res chain seq x y z
N MET A 1 34.31 50.07 -29.83
CA MET A 1 34.96 48.76 -29.64
C MET A 1 33.99 47.90 -28.84
N ALA A 2 33.58 46.77 -29.41
CA ALA A 2 32.45 45.95 -28.98
C ALA A 2 32.76 45.13 -27.70
N PRO A 3 31.74 44.72 -26.91
CA PRO A 3 31.94 43.90 -25.71
C PRO A 3 32.21 42.44 -26.10
N ALA A 4 33.17 41.81 -25.43
CA ALA A 4 33.46 40.39 -25.58
C ALA A 4 32.43 39.58 -24.76
N ILE A 5 31.68 38.71 -25.43
CA ILE A 5 30.82 37.70 -24.82
C ILE A 5 31.69 36.46 -24.59
N LEU A 6 31.86 36.06 -23.34
CA LEU A 6 32.51 34.80 -22.97
C LEU A 6 31.46 33.68 -23.09
N LEU A 7 31.56 32.86 -24.14
CA LEU A 7 30.72 31.68 -24.33
C LEU A 7 31.44 30.45 -23.74
N THR A 8 31.02 29.99 -22.56
CA THR A 8 31.54 28.76 -21.98
C THR A 8 30.78 27.57 -22.56
N VAL A 9 31.36 26.90 -23.57
CA VAL A 9 30.84 25.63 -24.10
C VAL A 9 31.49 24.50 -23.32
N ALA A 10 30.72 23.86 -22.42
CA ALA A 10 31.11 22.60 -21.82
C ALA A 10 30.91 21.48 -22.86
N ALA A 11 31.94 21.22 -23.67
CA ALA A 11 31.99 20.02 -24.48
C ALA A 11 32.34 18.83 -23.57
N ALA A 12 31.35 18.01 -23.24
CA ALA A 12 31.60 16.70 -22.65
C ALA A 12 32.35 15.85 -23.69
N VAL A 13 33.66 15.76 -23.54
CA VAL A 13 34.51 14.80 -24.26
C VAL A 13 34.13 13.42 -23.74
N LEU A 14 33.18 12.78 -24.42
CA LEU A 14 32.96 11.34 -24.32
C LEU A 14 34.24 10.67 -24.82
N GLY A 15 35.07 10.25 -23.86
CA GLY A 15 36.24 9.43 -24.13
C GLY A 15 35.82 8.19 -24.90
N LEU A 16 36.18 8.15 -26.18
CA LEU A 16 36.11 6.96 -27.01
C LEU A 16 37.24 6.01 -26.54
N SER A 17 37.04 5.35 -25.40
CA SER A 17 37.89 4.24 -25.00
C SER A 17 37.54 3.03 -25.87
N THR A 18 38.48 2.75 -26.76
CA THR A 18 38.68 1.56 -27.56
C THR A 18 38.41 0.27 -26.78
N PHE A 19 37.17 -0.23 -26.80
CA PHE A 19 36.85 -1.64 -26.61
C PHE A 19 37.11 -2.37 -27.94
N LEU A 20 38.38 -2.58 -28.24
CA LEU A 20 38.81 -3.44 -29.35
C LEU A 20 39.06 -4.85 -28.80
N PHE A 21 38.27 -5.80 -29.31
CA PHE A 21 38.47 -7.26 -29.24
C PHE A 21 38.19 -8.00 -27.92
N GLY A 22 37.03 -7.75 -27.32
CA GLY A 22 36.25 -8.81 -26.68
C GLY A 22 35.14 -9.21 -27.66
N GLY A 23 35.18 -10.43 -28.21
CA GLY A 23 34.20 -10.88 -29.19
C GLY A 23 32.78 -10.66 -28.67
N PHE A 24 32.00 -9.80 -29.36
CA PHE A 24 30.56 -9.83 -29.21
C PHE A 24 30.13 -11.22 -29.70
N SER A 25 29.83 -12.12 -28.76
CA SER A 25 28.99 -13.28 -29.06
C SER A 25 27.83 -12.76 -29.92
N PRO A 26 27.50 -13.43 -31.03
CA PRO A 26 26.38 -12.99 -31.85
C PRO A 26 25.18 -12.77 -30.93
N PRO A 27 24.40 -11.68 -31.10
CA PRO A 27 23.24 -11.46 -30.27
C PRO A 27 22.42 -12.75 -30.34
N HIS A 28 22.22 -13.38 -29.17
CA HIS A 28 21.39 -14.57 -29.11
C HIS A 28 20.10 -14.20 -29.83
N ALA A 29 19.68 -15.01 -30.81
CA ALA A 29 18.48 -14.71 -31.58
C ALA A 29 17.34 -14.42 -30.60
N VAL A 30 16.88 -13.16 -30.56
CA VAL A 30 15.83 -12.75 -29.63
C VAL A 30 14.58 -13.51 -30.04
N ALA A 31 14.03 -14.31 -29.12
CA ALA A 31 12.81 -15.06 -29.38
C ALA A 31 11.69 -14.11 -29.80
N SER A 32 10.73 -14.58 -30.60
CA SER A 32 9.53 -13.80 -30.93
C SER A 32 8.80 -13.39 -29.65
N PHE A 33 8.08 -12.27 -29.68
CA PHE A 33 7.31 -11.80 -28.52
C PHE A 33 6.38 -12.90 -27.97
N GLU A 34 5.69 -13.63 -28.85
CA GLU A 34 4.86 -14.77 -28.49
C GLU A 34 5.64 -15.86 -27.75
N ARG A 35 6.83 -16.25 -28.24
CA ARG A 35 7.67 -17.25 -27.56
C ARG A 35 8.17 -16.76 -26.20
N GLN A 36 8.48 -15.47 -26.07
CA GLN A 36 8.84 -14.88 -24.79
C GLN A 36 7.66 -14.94 -23.81
N LEU A 37 6.46 -14.52 -24.21
CA LEU A 37 5.27 -14.60 -23.37
C LEU A 37 4.93 -16.04 -22.97
N CYS A 38 4.94 -16.99 -23.91
CA CYS A 38 4.65 -18.40 -23.63
C CYS A 38 5.71 -19.07 -22.73
N SER A 39 6.89 -18.45 -22.57
CA SER A 39 7.92 -18.93 -21.64
C SER A 39 7.74 -18.42 -20.20
N LEU A 40 6.88 -17.43 -19.97
CA LEU A 40 6.62 -16.89 -18.65
C LEU A 40 5.61 -17.76 -17.89
N PRO A 41 5.73 -17.89 -16.56
CA PRO A 41 4.70 -18.50 -15.74
C PRO A 41 3.33 -17.83 -15.97
N GLN A 42 2.29 -18.64 -16.12
CA GLN A 42 0.92 -18.16 -16.34
C GLN A 42 0.47 -17.18 -15.25
N GLU A 43 0.82 -17.44 -14.00
CA GLU A 43 0.51 -16.55 -12.88
C GLU A 43 1.07 -15.14 -13.05
N TRP A 44 2.23 -14.99 -13.70
CA TRP A 44 2.82 -13.67 -13.91
C TRP A 44 2.04 -12.89 -14.97
N LEU A 45 1.64 -13.57 -16.05
CA LEU A 45 0.79 -12.99 -17.08
C LEU A 45 -0.58 -12.60 -16.51
N GLU A 46 -1.18 -13.43 -15.67
CA GLU A 46 -2.46 -13.15 -15.02
C GLU A 46 -2.37 -11.95 -14.07
N ARG A 47 -1.33 -11.88 -13.24
CA ARG A 47 -1.06 -10.73 -12.35
C ARG A 47 -0.90 -9.45 -13.17
N THR A 48 -0.12 -9.49 -14.25
CA THR A 48 0.06 -8.34 -15.15
C THR A 48 -1.25 -7.94 -15.82
N ARG A 49 -2.06 -8.91 -16.28
CA ARG A 49 -3.38 -8.63 -16.88
C ARG A 49 -4.31 -7.94 -15.88
N ARG A 50 -4.38 -8.45 -14.64
CA ARG A 50 -5.19 -7.87 -13.55
C ARG A 50 -4.76 -6.46 -13.16
N GLY A 51 -3.49 -6.11 -13.35
CA GLY A 51 -2.97 -4.76 -13.08
C GLY A 51 -3.18 -3.74 -14.20
N TYR A 52 -3.74 -4.15 -15.34
CA TYR A 52 -3.85 -3.31 -16.53
C TYR A 52 -5.27 -2.79 -16.76
N PHE A 53 -5.40 -1.47 -16.88
CA PHE A 53 -6.63 -0.79 -17.28
C PHE A 53 -6.31 0.22 -18.38
N ALA A 54 -6.72 -0.09 -19.62
CA ALA A 54 -6.29 0.63 -20.83
C ALA A 54 -6.39 2.17 -20.76
N PRO A 55 -7.44 2.77 -20.18
CA PRO A 55 -7.52 4.23 -20.07
C PRO A 55 -6.45 4.88 -19.18
N ARG A 56 -5.81 4.14 -18.26
CA ARG A 56 -4.90 4.69 -17.23
C ARG A 56 -3.52 4.08 -17.23
N SER A 57 -3.38 2.86 -17.75
CA SER A 57 -2.11 2.16 -17.84
C SER A 57 -1.28 2.61 -19.04
N GLY A 58 0.03 2.38 -18.95
CA GLY A 58 0.94 2.55 -20.08
C GLY A 58 0.62 1.62 -21.24
N GLN A 59 1.02 2.01 -22.45
CA GLN A 59 0.84 1.19 -23.66
C GLN A 59 1.81 0.00 -23.72
N ILE A 60 2.93 0.09 -22.98
CA ILE A 60 3.97 -0.93 -22.92
C ILE A 60 4.18 -1.28 -21.45
N ALA A 61 4.08 -2.56 -21.12
CA ALA A 61 4.49 -3.09 -19.83
C ALA A 61 5.87 -3.75 -19.96
N ILE A 62 6.77 -3.40 -19.05
CA ILE A 62 8.12 -3.97 -19.00
C ILE A 62 8.19 -4.95 -17.83
N LEU A 63 8.45 -6.22 -18.15
CA LEU A 63 8.73 -7.26 -17.17
C LEU A 63 10.22 -7.61 -17.27
N PRO A 64 11.09 -7.06 -16.40
CA PRO A 64 12.49 -7.47 -16.37
C PRO A 64 12.62 -8.96 -16.07
N ARG A 65 13.73 -9.56 -16.52
CA ARG A 65 14.03 -10.96 -16.18
C ARG A 65 14.30 -11.06 -14.69
N THR A 66 13.66 -12.00 -14.00
CA THR A 66 13.94 -12.30 -12.59
C THR A 66 15.43 -12.58 -12.36
N PRO A 67 16.07 -12.04 -11.31
CA PRO A 67 15.51 -11.20 -10.23
C PRO A 67 15.66 -9.69 -10.45
N ALA A 68 15.89 -9.23 -11.69
CA ALA A 68 16.03 -7.79 -11.96
C ALA A 68 14.70 -7.05 -11.73
N TYR A 69 14.82 -5.80 -11.27
CA TYR A 69 13.70 -4.90 -10.96
C TYR A 69 13.96 -3.51 -11.53
N MET A 70 12.90 -2.69 -11.64
CA MET A 70 13.03 -1.28 -12.01
C MET A 70 13.03 -0.43 -10.73
N ALA A 71 14.02 0.45 -10.61
CA ALA A 71 14.22 1.37 -9.48
C ALA A 71 14.07 2.82 -9.95
N SER A 72 13.50 3.68 -9.10
CA SER A 72 13.56 5.13 -9.27
C SER A 72 14.91 5.66 -8.80
N GLY A 73 15.92 5.63 -9.67
CA GLY A 73 17.27 6.13 -9.36
C GLY A 73 18.16 5.16 -8.56
N GLY A 74 19.34 5.63 -8.15
CA GLY A 74 20.39 4.81 -7.54
C GLY A 74 20.09 4.26 -6.14
N SER A 75 19.13 4.86 -5.43
CA SER A 75 18.65 4.45 -4.10
C SER A 75 17.20 3.96 -4.11
N GLY A 76 16.55 3.90 -5.28
CA GLY A 76 15.14 3.55 -5.40
C GLY A 76 14.88 2.07 -5.07
N TRP A 77 14.08 1.82 -4.05
CA TRP A 77 13.54 0.49 -3.77
C TRP A 77 12.25 0.30 -4.56
N SER A 78 12.01 -0.91 -5.04
CA SER A 78 10.78 -1.24 -5.76
C SER A 78 10.24 -2.57 -5.26
N HIS A 79 8.98 -2.55 -4.84
CA HIS A 79 8.21 -3.75 -4.54
C HIS A 79 7.22 -4.08 -5.67
N SER A 80 7.44 -3.54 -6.87
CA SER A 80 6.55 -3.71 -8.02
C SER A 80 6.99 -4.85 -8.94
N GLY A 81 6.16 -5.87 -9.07
CA GLY A 81 6.31 -6.88 -10.11
C GLY A 81 5.56 -8.18 -9.85
N PRO A 82 5.48 -9.07 -10.85
CA PRO A 82 4.66 -10.29 -10.75
C PRO A 82 5.36 -11.46 -10.06
N TRP A 83 6.63 -11.31 -9.67
CA TRP A 83 7.46 -12.40 -9.15
C TRP A 83 7.12 -12.78 -7.70
N PRO A 84 7.36 -14.04 -7.29
CA PRO A 84 7.05 -14.51 -5.94
C PRO A 84 7.62 -13.63 -4.83
N TYR A 85 8.87 -13.17 -4.93
CA TYR A 85 9.51 -12.36 -3.89
C TYR A 85 8.89 -10.95 -3.70
N LEU A 86 8.04 -10.50 -4.62
CA LEU A 86 7.27 -9.24 -4.51
C LEU A 86 5.77 -9.47 -4.32
N GLN A 87 5.31 -10.72 -4.48
CA GLN A 87 3.90 -11.08 -4.41
C GLN A 87 3.56 -11.79 -3.11
N GLU A 88 4.47 -12.61 -2.56
CA GLU A 88 4.29 -13.38 -1.34
C GLU A 88 4.19 -12.46 -0.10
N ILE A 89 3.02 -12.47 0.54
CA ILE A 89 2.72 -11.65 1.72
C ILE A 89 2.15 -12.52 2.85
N PRO A 90 2.27 -12.10 4.12
CA PRO A 90 1.45 -12.64 5.18
C PRO A 90 0.03 -12.05 5.09
N LEU A 91 -1.00 -12.87 5.37
CA LEU A 91 -2.36 -12.40 5.63
C LEU A 91 -2.88 -13.08 6.89
N VAL A 92 -3.34 -12.28 7.85
CA VAL A 92 -3.76 -12.78 9.16
C VAL A 92 -5.12 -12.22 9.52
N PHE A 93 -6.05 -13.10 9.88
CA PHE A 93 -7.28 -12.74 10.55
C PHE A 93 -7.13 -13.09 12.02
N PHE A 94 -7.49 -12.15 12.89
CA PHE A 94 -7.44 -12.34 14.33
C PHE A 94 -8.61 -11.61 14.97
N GLY A 95 -9.20 -12.23 15.99
CA GLY A 95 -10.33 -11.67 16.71
C GLY A 95 -10.81 -12.65 17.77
N PRO A 96 -10.59 -12.40 19.07
CA PRO A 96 -11.08 -13.26 20.13
C PRO A 96 -12.58 -13.49 20.01
N ASP A 97 -13.02 -14.73 20.16
CA ASP A 97 -14.42 -15.19 20.04
C ASP A 97 -15.10 -14.96 18.67
N LEU A 98 -14.41 -14.38 17.69
CA LEU A 98 -14.91 -14.07 16.35
C LEU A 98 -14.21 -14.91 15.27
N VAL A 99 -12.88 -15.02 15.36
CA VAL A 99 -12.02 -15.73 14.42
C VAL A 99 -11.46 -16.98 15.11
N PRO A 100 -11.54 -18.17 14.49
CA PRO A 100 -10.96 -19.39 15.07
C PRO A 100 -9.42 -19.31 15.13
N ALA A 101 -8.83 -19.85 16.19
CA ALA A 101 -7.38 -20.01 16.31
C ALA A 101 -6.92 -21.29 15.57
N LEU A 102 -6.64 -21.17 14.27
CA LEU A 102 -6.21 -22.29 13.42
C LEU A 102 -4.69 -22.31 13.16
N GLY A 103 -4.01 -21.19 13.38
CA GLY A 103 -2.62 -21.02 12.98
C GLY A 103 -2.47 -20.94 11.46
N ALA A 104 -1.45 -21.61 10.92
CA ALA A 104 -1.10 -21.55 9.51
C ALA A 104 -2.07 -22.32 8.60
N VAL A 105 -2.45 -21.70 7.48
CA VAL A 105 -3.30 -22.25 6.43
C VAL A 105 -2.62 -22.03 5.07
N GLU A 106 -2.42 -23.11 4.30
CA GLU A 106 -1.68 -23.09 3.03
C GLU A 106 -2.55 -22.79 1.79
N ARG A 107 -3.81 -22.38 2.00
CA ARG A 107 -4.73 -22.04 0.92
C ARG A 107 -4.17 -20.91 0.08
N PRO A 108 -4.15 -21.06 -1.26
CA PRO A 108 -3.85 -19.95 -2.15
C PRO A 108 -4.92 -18.86 -1.96
N VAL A 109 -4.49 -17.67 -1.56
CA VAL A 109 -5.36 -16.50 -1.39
C VAL A 109 -4.73 -15.26 -2.00
N THR A 110 -5.55 -14.25 -2.25
CA THR A 110 -5.19 -12.97 -2.83
C THR A 110 -5.78 -11.82 -2.02
N MET A 111 -5.26 -10.60 -2.22
CA MET A 111 -5.83 -9.41 -1.57
C MET A 111 -7.30 -9.18 -1.92
N ALA A 112 -7.75 -9.64 -3.10
CA ALA A 112 -9.14 -9.53 -3.52
C ALA A 112 -10.10 -10.38 -2.67
N ASP A 113 -9.59 -11.36 -1.91
CA ASP A 113 -10.39 -12.23 -1.04
C ASP A 113 -10.73 -11.57 0.30
N VAL A 114 -10.08 -10.46 0.67
CA VAL A 114 -10.25 -9.81 1.98
C VAL A 114 -11.64 -9.16 2.10
N ALA A 115 -11.99 -8.23 1.21
CA ALA A 115 -13.31 -7.58 1.24
C ALA A 115 -14.50 -8.57 1.24
N PRO A 116 -14.59 -9.60 0.37
CA PRO A 116 -15.70 -10.56 0.44
C PRO A 116 -15.71 -11.37 1.73
N THR A 117 -14.55 -11.63 2.35
CA THR A 117 -14.46 -12.30 3.66
C THR A 117 -15.02 -11.41 4.76
N LEU A 118 -14.62 -10.14 4.80
CA LEU A 118 -15.12 -9.15 5.77
C LEU A 118 -16.63 -8.93 5.59
N ALA A 119 -17.12 -8.78 4.36
CA ALA A 119 -18.55 -8.68 4.06
C ALA A 119 -19.32 -9.87 4.64
N ARG A 120 -18.79 -11.09 4.48
CA ARG A 120 -19.42 -12.30 5.02
C ARG A 120 -19.42 -12.33 6.56
N MET A 121 -18.37 -11.85 7.22
CA MET A 121 -18.30 -11.69 8.68
C MET A 121 -19.30 -10.66 9.19
N MET A 122 -19.48 -9.57 8.45
CA MET A 122 -20.47 -8.51 8.73
C MET A 122 -21.91 -8.93 8.43
N ARG A 123 -22.12 -10.11 7.82
CA ARG A 123 -23.41 -10.57 7.28
C ARG A 123 -23.98 -9.62 6.22
N PHE A 124 -23.08 -9.02 5.46
CA PHE A 124 -23.37 -8.14 4.33
C PHE A 124 -23.21 -8.90 3.01
N SER A 125 -24.14 -8.71 2.06
CA SER A 125 -24.21 -9.51 0.83
C SER A 125 -24.15 -8.63 -0.41
N GLU A 126 -23.12 -8.83 -1.22
CA GLU A 126 -22.89 -8.13 -2.50
C GLU A 126 -22.59 -9.15 -3.62
N PRO A 127 -23.61 -9.87 -4.12
CA PRO A 127 -23.41 -10.96 -5.07
C PRO A 127 -22.78 -10.49 -6.38
N GLY A 128 -21.76 -11.21 -6.85
CA GLY A 128 -21.13 -10.98 -8.16
C GLY A 128 -20.23 -9.75 -8.24
N ARG A 129 -20.00 -9.05 -7.13
CA ARG A 129 -19.26 -7.80 -7.08
C ARG A 129 -17.75 -7.98 -7.01
N PHE A 130 -17.31 -8.95 -6.21
CA PHE A 130 -15.89 -9.17 -5.91
C PHE A 130 -15.23 -10.08 -6.94
N ASP A 131 -13.94 -9.85 -7.21
CA ASP A 131 -13.09 -10.78 -7.95
C ASP A 131 -12.62 -11.94 -7.07
N GLY A 132 -12.38 -11.66 -5.79
CA GLY A 132 -12.05 -12.66 -4.79
C GLY A 132 -13.29 -13.42 -4.30
N ARG A 133 -13.04 -14.36 -3.38
CA ARG A 133 -14.06 -15.21 -2.76
C ARG A 133 -13.96 -15.12 -1.24
N PRO A 134 -15.09 -15.18 -0.51
CA PRO A 134 -15.04 -15.24 0.94
C PRO A 134 -14.25 -16.46 1.41
N LEU A 135 -13.28 -16.23 2.29
CA LEU A 135 -12.46 -17.26 2.88
C LEU A 135 -13.20 -17.88 4.07
N PRO A 136 -13.43 -19.20 4.11
CA PRO A 136 -14.27 -19.79 5.15
C PRO A 136 -13.55 -19.97 6.49
N GLU A 137 -12.22 -20.06 6.51
CA GLU A 137 -11.45 -20.34 7.73
C GLU A 137 -11.60 -19.28 8.83
N PRO A 138 -11.56 -17.96 8.53
CA PRO A 138 -11.72 -16.95 9.56
C PRO A 138 -13.17 -16.75 10.03
N ILE A 139 -14.16 -17.42 9.42
CA ILE A 139 -15.57 -17.20 9.69
C ILE A 139 -16.08 -18.23 10.70
N THR A 140 -16.44 -17.77 11.90
CA THR A 140 -17.20 -18.56 12.87
C THR A 140 -18.71 -18.41 12.60
N PRO A 141 -19.45 -19.44 12.13
CA PRO A 141 -20.84 -19.27 11.72
C PRO A 141 -21.80 -18.78 12.81
N ALA A 142 -21.53 -19.15 14.07
CA ALA A 142 -22.34 -18.76 15.23
C ALA A 142 -21.95 -17.38 15.81
N ALA A 143 -20.84 -16.79 15.37
CA ALA A 143 -20.39 -15.50 15.90
C ALA A 143 -21.33 -14.37 15.48
N ALA A 144 -21.46 -13.38 16.37
CA ALA A 144 -22.10 -12.11 16.04
C ALA A 144 -21.23 -11.34 15.03
N PRO A 145 -21.82 -10.46 14.20
CA PRO A 145 -21.03 -9.53 13.39
C PRO A 145 -20.04 -8.75 14.27
N PRO A 146 -18.80 -8.51 13.79
CA PRO A 146 -17.83 -7.72 14.53
C PRO A 146 -18.35 -6.30 14.73
N LYS A 147 -18.17 -5.75 15.93
CA LYS A 147 -18.46 -4.33 16.20
C LYS A 147 -17.40 -3.41 15.58
N LEU A 148 -16.17 -3.87 15.50
CA LEU A 148 -15.03 -3.17 14.92
C LEU A 148 -14.27 -4.11 14.00
N ILE A 149 -13.96 -3.65 12.80
CA ILE A 149 -12.98 -4.25 11.92
C ILE A 149 -11.80 -3.29 11.84
N LEU A 150 -10.64 -3.75 12.31
CA LEU A 150 -9.39 -3.01 12.19
C LEU A 150 -8.51 -3.71 11.17
N THR A 151 -8.20 -3.02 10.07
CA THR A 151 -7.21 -3.50 9.10
C THR A 151 -5.90 -2.75 9.31
N ILE A 152 -4.83 -3.49 9.53
CA ILE A 152 -3.46 -2.96 9.64
C ILE A 152 -2.67 -3.48 8.44
N VAL A 153 -2.04 -2.57 7.70
CA VAL A 153 -1.17 -2.93 6.57
C VAL A 153 0.26 -2.51 6.90
N TRP A 154 1.19 -3.44 6.76
CA TRP A 154 2.62 -3.13 6.73
C TRP A 154 3.00 -2.96 5.26
N ASP A 155 3.01 -1.72 4.77
CA ASP A 155 3.33 -1.47 3.36
C ASP A 155 4.78 -1.90 3.07
N GLY A 156 5.00 -2.59 1.95
CA GLY A 156 6.25 -3.27 1.65
C GLY A 156 6.60 -4.49 2.54
N GLY A 157 5.71 -4.91 3.45
CA GLY A 157 5.91 -5.97 4.45
C GLY A 157 5.78 -7.41 3.94
N GLY A 158 6.42 -7.74 2.82
CA GLY A 158 6.38 -9.08 2.21
C GLY A 158 7.16 -10.16 2.98
N TRP A 159 6.97 -11.42 2.58
CA TRP A 159 7.69 -12.55 3.18
C TRP A 159 9.21 -12.46 3.01
N ASN A 160 9.70 -11.83 1.95
CA ASN A 160 11.13 -11.53 1.75
C ASN A 160 11.70 -10.74 2.96
N THR A 161 11.01 -9.68 3.37
CA THR A 161 11.40 -8.82 4.50
C THR A 161 11.29 -9.55 5.83
N LEU A 162 10.15 -10.21 6.08
CA LEU A 162 9.90 -10.87 7.37
C LEU A 162 10.81 -12.08 7.62
N ARG A 163 11.19 -12.81 6.56
CA ARG A 163 12.15 -13.92 6.65
C ARG A 163 13.58 -13.43 6.90
N GLN A 164 13.93 -12.22 6.45
CA GLN A 164 15.24 -11.62 6.72
C GLN A 164 15.41 -11.26 8.20
N TRP A 165 14.34 -10.80 8.87
CA TRP A 165 14.37 -10.42 10.28
C TRP A 165 13.35 -11.21 11.12
N PRO A 166 13.54 -12.53 11.29
CA PRO A 166 12.53 -13.40 11.90
C PRO A 166 12.28 -13.10 13.39
N ARG A 167 13.13 -12.32 14.06
CA ARG A 167 12.96 -11.96 15.48
C ARG A 167 12.34 -10.57 15.69
N ALA A 168 12.11 -9.80 14.63
CA ALA A 168 11.68 -8.40 14.72
C ALA A 168 10.16 -8.19 14.82
N TRP A 169 9.36 -9.25 14.65
CA TRP A 169 7.89 -9.16 14.60
C TRP A 169 7.19 -10.14 15.55
N PRO A 170 7.52 -10.15 16.86
CA PRO A 170 6.99 -11.12 17.82
C PRO A 170 5.46 -11.04 17.98
N HIS A 171 4.88 -9.84 17.92
CA HIS A 171 3.44 -9.65 18.04
C HIS A 171 2.67 -10.19 16.83
N LEU A 172 3.19 -9.97 15.61
CA LEU A 172 2.59 -10.59 14.42
C LEU A 172 2.68 -12.12 14.49
N LYS A 173 3.77 -12.70 15.02
CA LYS A 173 3.87 -14.16 15.26
C LYS A 173 2.77 -14.68 16.18
N GLU A 174 2.48 -13.94 17.25
CA GLU A 174 1.43 -14.29 18.20
C GLU A 174 0.06 -14.26 17.52
N LEU A 175 -0.26 -13.17 16.80
CA LEU A 175 -1.50 -13.08 16.02
C LEU A 175 -1.63 -14.19 14.96
N MET A 176 -0.53 -14.56 14.31
CA MET A 176 -0.51 -15.66 13.35
C MET A 176 -0.78 -17.01 13.99
N LYS A 177 -0.27 -17.23 15.20
CA LYS A 177 -0.44 -18.49 15.95
C LYS A 177 -1.87 -18.62 16.48
N ASP A 178 -2.41 -17.53 17.01
CA ASP A 178 -3.68 -17.53 17.73
C ASP A 178 -4.87 -17.08 16.86
N GLY A 179 -4.65 -16.84 15.56
CA GLY A 179 -5.66 -16.52 14.56
C GLY A 179 -5.68 -17.49 13.39
N VAL A 180 -6.08 -17.00 12.22
CA VAL A 180 -5.97 -17.70 10.93
C VAL A 180 -4.93 -16.98 10.09
N SER A 181 -3.81 -17.65 9.82
CA SER A 181 -2.69 -17.10 9.05
C SER A 181 -2.53 -17.80 7.71
N TYR A 182 -2.77 -17.09 6.62
CA TYR A 182 -2.52 -17.59 5.28
C TYR A 182 -1.04 -17.41 4.91
N THR A 183 -0.32 -18.53 4.76
CA THR A 183 1.10 -18.53 4.38
C THR A 183 1.31 -18.54 2.88
N ASN A 184 0.27 -18.86 2.11
CA ASN A 184 0.23 -18.84 0.65
C ASN A 184 -0.66 -17.70 0.12
N ALA A 185 -0.50 -16.51 0.72
CA ALA A 185 -1.17 -15.29 0.30
C ALA A 185 -0.31 -14.50 -0.70
N THR A 186 -0.96 -13.97 -1.73
CA THR A 186 -0.30 -13.10 -2.71
C THR A 186 -1.02 -11.77 -2.90
N VAL A 187 -0.31 -10.74 -3.38
CA VAL A 187 -0.95 -9.48 -3.79
C VAL A 187 -2.03 -9.74 -4.86
N GLY A 188 -1.70 -10.56 -5.87
CA GLY A 188 -2.67 -11.07 -6.85
C GLY A 188 -2.80 -10.22 -8.13
N SER A 189 -2.12 -9.08 -8.19
CA SER A 189 -1.96 -8.23 -9.38
C SER A 189 -0.55 -7.63 -9.47
N SER A 190 -0.16 -7.21 -10.68
CA SER A 190 1.08 -6.50 -10.94
C SER A 190 0.81 -5.33 -11.90
N PRO A 191 1.26 -4.10 -11.60
CA PRO A 191 2.23 -3.74 -10.56
C PRO A 191 1.68 -3.88 -9.13
N SER A 192 2.51 -4.43 -8.23
CA SER A 192 2.22 -4.59 -6.80
C SER A 192 2.57 -3.31 -6.04
N VAL A 193 1.92 -2.21 -6.38
CA VAL A 193 2.18 -0.87 -5.82
C VAL A 193 1.07 -0.42 -4.89
N THR A 194 1.42 0.41 -3.91
CA THR A 194 0.57 0.84 -2.78
C THR A 194 -0.89 1.10 -3.17
N PRO A 195 -1.24 2.06 -4.02
CA PRO A 195 -2.65 2.39 -4.27
C PRO A 195 -3.42 1.22 -4.90
N SER A 196 -2.81 0.47 -5.81
CA SER A 196 -3.44 -0.68 -6.46
C SER A 196 -3.77 -1.80 -5.48
N VAL A 197 -2.84 -2.11 -4.57
CA VAL A 197 -3.01 -3.19 -3.59
C VAL A 197 -4.02 -2.80 -2.52
N HIS A 198 -3.94 -1.57 -2.01
CA HIS A 198 -4.86 -1.04 -1.01
C HIS A 198 -6.29 -0.92 -1.53
N THR A 199 -6.47 -0.51 -2.79
CA THR A 199 -7.79 -0.57 -3.44
C THR A 199 -8.28 -2.02 -3.60
N THR A 200 -7.42 -2.95 -3.99
CA THR A 200 -7.82 -4.36 -4.13
C THR A 200 -8.26 -4.95 -2.80
N LEU A 201 -7.54 -4.62 -1.71
CA LEU A 201 -7.90 -4.98 -0.34
C LEU A 201 -9.29 -4.45 0.03
N GLY A 202 -9.53 -3.15 -0.15
CA GLY A 202 -10.77 -2.48 0.30
C GLY A 202 -11.99 -2.78 -0.58
N ALA A 203 -11.80 -2.90 -1.90
CA ALA A 203 -12.90 -3.10 -2.84
C ALA A 203 -13.11 -4.56 -3.25
N GLY A 204 -12.15 -5.44 -3.01
CA GLY A 204 -12.20 -6.86 -3.40
C GLY A 204 -12.16 -7.09 -4.91
N VAL A 205 -11.68 -6.11 -5.68
CA VAL A 205 -11.55 -6.19 -7.14
C VAL A 205 -10.19 -5.67 -7.60
N TYR A 206 -9.68 -6.25 -8.68
CA TYR A 206 -8.34 -5.94 -9.20
C TYR A 206 -8.29 -4.59 -9.94
N PRO A 207 -7.07 -4.05 -10.19
CA PRO A 207 -6.89 -2.79 -10.92
C PRO A 207 -7.54 -2.71 -12.30
N ASP A 208 -7.68 -3.82 -13.02
CA ASP A 208 -8.38 -3.88 -14.31
C ASP A 208 -9.87 -3.48 -14.20
N LYS A 209 -10.47 -3.61 -13.02
CA LYS A 209 -11.82 -3.15 -12.69
C LYS A 209 -11.85 -1.84 -11.92
N SER A 210 -11.08 -1.73 -10.83
CA SER A 210 -11.06 -0.52 -9.99
C SER A 210 -10.49 0.69 -10.73
N GLY A 211 -9.63 0.44 -11.71
CA GLY A 211 -8.89 1.42 -12.49
C GLY A 211 -7.76 2.10 -11.70
N ILE A 212 -7.44 1.64 -10.50
CA ILE A 212 -6.31 2.15 -9.71
C ILE A 212 -5.07 1.29 -10.04
N THR A 213 -4.34 1.67 -11.09
CA THR A 213 -3.27 0.83 -11.68
C THR A 213 -1.85 1.18 -11.26
N GLY A 214 -1.67 2.25 -10.50
CA GLY A 214 -0.38 2.68 -10.00
C GLY A 214 -0.45 3.99 -9.22
N ILE A 215 0.70 4.50 -8.80
CA ILE A 215 0.82 5.86 -8.23
C ILE A 215 0.61 6.88 -9.35
N PRO A 216 1.46 6.95 -10.38
CA PRO A 216 1.13 7.71 -11.57
C PRO A 216 0.14 6.94 -12.44
N VAL A 217 -0.90 7.62 -12.90
CA VAL A 217 -1.86 7.13 -13.90
C VAL A 217 -2.03 8.16 -15.00
N ARG A 218 -2.44 7.69 -16.19
CA ARG A 218 -2.84 8.59 -17.27
C ARG A 218 -4.19 9.23 -16.95
N TYR A 219 -4.25 10.55 -17.05
CA TYR A 219 -5.45 11.38 -16.91
C TYR A 219 -6.24 11.42 -18.22
N GLU A 220 -7.47 11.93 -18.17
CA GLU A 220 -8.38 12.01 -19.31
C GLU A 220 -7.87 12.93 -20.45
N ASP A 221 -7.08 13.94 -20.11
CA ASP A 221 -6.41 14.86 -21.05
C ASP A 221 -5.11 14.29 -21.65
N GLY A 222 -4.67 13.14 -21.15
CA GLY A 222 -3.47 12.44 -21.60
C GLY A 222 -2.23 12.68 -20.73
N ASP A 223 -2.30 13.61 -19.78
CA ASP A 223 -1.22 13.87 -18.82
C ASP A 223 -1.07 12.68 -17.85
N VAL A 224 0.04 12.67 -17.11
CA VAL A 224 0.33 11.63 -16.11
C VAL A 224 0.47 12.30 -14.75
N GLY A 225 -0.30 11.84 -13.77
CA GLY A 225 -0.26 12.37 -12.42
C GLY A 225 -0.71 11.37 -11.37
N ASP A 226 -0.71 11.81 -10.11
CA ASP A 226 -1.04 10.99 -8.94
C ASP A 226 -2.50 10.48 -8.99
N VAL A 227 -2.69 9.19 -8.70
CA VAL A 227 -4.00 8.53 -8.81
C VAL A 227 -5.04 9.00 -7.78
N PHE A 228 -4.62 9.65 -6.70
CA PHE A 228 -5.50 10.31 -5.73
C PHE A 228 -5.35 11.83 -5.74
N VAL A 229 -4.70 12.38 -6.78
CA VAL A 229 -4.48 13.82 -6.97
C VAL A 229 -3.90 14.45 -5.70
N HIS A 230 -2.90 13.80 -5.09
CA HIS A 230 -2.29 14.25 -3.83
C HIS A 230 -3.31 14.43 -2.67
N GLY A 231 -4.37 13.61 -2.68
CA GLY A 231 -5.46 13.64 -1.70
C GLY A 231 -6.61 14.59 -2.05
N GLU A 232 -6.49 15.41 -3.09
CA GLU A 232 -7.54 16.34 -3.52
C GLU A 232 -8.77 15.62 -4.09
N SER A 233 -8.62 14.40 -4.63
CA SER A 233 -9.73 13.68 -5.25
C SER A 233 -9.48 12.18 -5.35
N SER A 234 -10.50 11.39 -5.06
CA SER A 234 -10.58 9.95 -5.29
C SER A 234 -11.39 9.63 -6.56
N ARG A 235 -11.61 10.60 -7.44
CA ARG A 235 -12.42 10.47 -8.68
C ARG A 235 -12.06 9.26 -9.52
N PHE A 236 -10.78 8.88 -9.55
CA PHE A 236 -10.31 7.77 -10.36
C PHE A 236 -10.81 6.42 -9.85
N LEU A 237 -11.13 6.24 -8.57
CA LEU A 237 -11.69 4.98 -8.10
C LEU A 237 -13.03 4.70 -8.79
N ARG A 238 -13.13 3.61 -9.58
CA ARG A 238 -14.31 3.34 -10.43
C ARG A 238 -15.41 2.56 -9.73
N VAL A 239 -15.09 1.97 -8.58
CA VAL A 239 -15.91 1.01 -7.86
C VAL A 239 -15.92 1.39 -6.39
N PRO A 240 -17.05 1.31 -5.69
CA PRO A 240 -17.05 1.58 -4.26
C PRO A 240 -16.22 0.54 -3.49
N THR A 241 -15.64 0.92 -2.36
CA THR A 241 -15.04 -0.03 -1.42
C THR A 241 -16.11 -0.81 -0.65
N LEU A 242 -15.72 -1.82 0.13
CA LEU A 242 -16.63 -2.44 1.09
C LEU A 242 -17.09 -1.44 2.16
N ALA A 243 -16.20 -0.53 2.58
CA ALA A 243 -16.50 0.49 3.59
C ALA A 243 -17.61 1.43 3.10
N GLU A 244 -17.48 1.99 1.89
CA GLU A 244 -18.52 2.84 1.29
C GLU A 244 -19.86 2.11 1.17
N LEU A 245 -19.85 0.85 0.72
CA LEU A 245 -21.08 0.09 0.59
C LEU A 245 -21.77 -0.17 1.92
N TRP A 246 -20.98 -0.52 2.93
CA TRP A 246 -21.50 -0.75 4.26
C TRP A 246 -22.07 0.53 4.84
N ASP A 247 -21.37 1.64 4.66
CA ASP A 247 -21.75 2.94 5.19
C ASP A 247 -23.05 3.46 4.55
N GLU A 248 -23.09 3.55 3.21
CA GLU A 248 -24.28 3.94 2.46
C GLU A 248 -25.47 3.00 2.74
N GLY A 249 -25.22 1.70 2.81
CA GLY A 249 -26.22 0.67 3.13
C GLY A 249 -26.82 0.80 4.52
N HIS A 250 -26.19 1.56 5.42
CA HIS A 250 -26.64 1.83 6.78
C HIS A 250 -26.92 3.33 7.02
N GLY A 251 -27.10 4.10 5.95
CA GLY A 251 -27.48 5.52 6.01
C GLY A 251 -26.40 6.41 6.62
N ASN A 252 -25.13 6.15 6.29
CA ASN A 252 -23.95 6.91 6.74
C ASN A 252 -23.86 7.04 8.27
N ARG A 253 -24.31 5.99 8.96
CA ARG A 253 -24.23 5.86 10.43
C ARG A 253 -22.96 5.16 10.90
N PRO A 254 -22.44 4.13 10.21
CA PRO A 254 -21.16 3.53 10.58
C PRO A 254 -20.04 4.57 10.69
N SER A 255 -19.07 4.32 11.57
CA SER A 255 -17.83 5.12 11.61
C SER A 255 -16.82 4.48 10.69
N ILE A 256 -16.50 5.14 9.57
CA ILE A 256 -15.44 4.74 8.65
C ILE A 256 -14.24 5.66 8.85
N GLY A 257 -13.05 5.06 8.90
CA GLY A 257 -11.82 5.70 9.32
C GLY A 257 -10.60 5.17 8.59
N MET A 258 -9.71 6.07 8.17
CA MET A 258 -8.37 5.73 7.68
C MET A 258 -7.33 6.68 8.28
N LEU A 259 -6.27 6.10 8.83
CA LEU A 259 -5.02 6.78 9.15
C LEU A 259 -3.94 6.15 8.26
N GLY A 260 -3.48 6.88 7.25
CA GLY A 260 -2.47 6.44 6.29
C GLY A 260 -1.18 7.26 6.39
N TYR A 261 -0.12 6.77 5.75
CA TYR A 261 1.09 7.58 5.53
C TYR A 261 0.85 8.63 4.44
N GLU A 262 0.27 8.20 3.31
CA GLU A 262 -0.03 9.00 2.12
C GLU A 262 -1.50 8.80 1.69
N PRO A 263 -2.08 9.66 0.83
CA PRO A 263 -3.45 9.48 0.33
C PRO A 263 -3.59 8.26 -0.60
N TRP A 264 -2.49 7.60 -0.98
CA TRP A 264 -2.52 6.33 -1.73
C TRP A 264 -3.33 5.21 -1.07
N HIS A 265 -3.57 5.31 0.25
CA HIS A 265 -4.34 4.35 1.01
C HIS A 265 -5.85 4.56 0.92
N LEU A 266 -6.34 5.70 0.38
CA LEU A 266 -7.76 6.05 0.29
C LEU A 266 -8.59 4.97 -0.40
N GLY A 267 -7.98 4.19 -1.30
CA GLY A 267 -8.59 3.01 -1.91
C GLY A 267 -9.12 1.95 -0.94
N MET A 268 -8.70 1.96 0.33
CA MET A 268 -9.25 1.08 1.37
C MET A 268 -10.65 1.50 1.83
N ILE A 269 -10.88 2.81 1.98
CA ILE A 269 -12.12 3.36 2.53
C ILE A 269 -13.04 3.96 1.48
N GLY A 270 -12.52 4.44 0.35
CA GLY A 270 -13.31 4.94 -0.77
C GLY A 270 -13.18 6.43 -0.96
N LYS A 271 -14.27 7.10 -1.34
CA LYS A 271 -14.29 8.49 -1.78
C LYS A 271 -14.87 9.48 -0.76
N GLY A 272 -15.39 9.01 0.37
CA GLY A 272 -16.14 9.83 1.32
C GLY A 272 -17.21 10.68 0.61
N ALA A 273 -17.28 11.96 0.93
CA ALA A 273 -18.33 12.86 0.43
C ALA A 273 -18.16 13.26 -1.05
N GLU A 274 -17.06 12.89 -1.72
CA GLU A 274 -16.95 13.06 -3.17
C GLU A 274 -17.93 12.13 -3.92
N ARG A 275 -18.24 10.97 -3.33
CA ARG A 275 -19.22 10.05 -3.88
C ARG A 275 -20.63 10.56 -3.59
N SER A 276 -21.47 10.55 -4.63
CA SER A 276 -22.88 10.89 -4.48
C SER A 276 -23.56 9.91 -3.52
N GLY A 277 -24.05 10.43 -2.39
CA GLY A 277 -24.67 9.65 -1.33
C GLY A 277 -23.77 9.40 -0.11
N GLY A 278 -22.45 9.58 -0.24
CA GLY A 278 -21.51 9.44 0.88
C GLY A 278 -21.52 10.66 1.81
N ASP A 279 -21.06 10.47 3.04
CA ASP A 279 -20.72 11.55 3.96
C ASP A 279 -19.20 11.71 4.10
N ARG A 280 -18.78 12.64 4.95
CA ARG A 280 -17.35 12.89 5.15
C ARG A 280 -16.80 11.88 6.14
N ASP A 281 -16.35 10.73 5.67
CA ASP A 281 -15.64 9.75 6.50
C ASP A 281 -14.36 10.34 7.12
N ASP A 282 -13.87 9.74 8.20
CA ASP A 282 -12.61 10.17 8.78
C ASP A 282 -11.46 9.64 7.91
N ALA A 283 -10.68 10.52 7.31
CA ALA A 283 -9.50 10.13 6.54
C ALA A 283 -8.40 11.14 6.77
N LEU A 284 -7.21 10.65 7.06
CA LEU A 284 -6.05 11.49 7.32
C LEU A 284 -4.78 10.79 6.88
N TRP A 285 -3.81 11.60 6.47
CA TRP A 285 -2.47 11.17 6.11
C TRP A 285 -1.46 12.21 6.56
N LEU A 286 -0.18 11.88 6.46
CA LEU A 286 0.90 12.75 6.90
C LEU A 286 1.23 13.77 5.81
N ASP A 287 1.45 15.01 6.20
CA ASP A 287 2.22 15.95 5.43
C ASP A 287 3.70 15.69 5.71
N VAL A 288 4.41 15.05 4.78
CA VAL A 288 5.80 14.60 4.98
C VAL A 288 6.80 15.76 5.13
N GLU A 289 6.43 16.99 4.74
CA GLU A 289 7.28 18.16 4.92
C GLU A 289 7.20 18.72 6.35
N THR A 290 6.05 18.56 7.00
CA THR A 290 5.74 19.18 8.30
C THR A 290 5.51 18.18 9.43
N ASN A 291 5.34 16.89 9.12
CA ASN A 291 4.85 15.83 10.01
C ASN A 291 3.48 16.10 10.64
N GLU A 292 2.68 16.97 10.03
CA GLU A 292 1.32 17.26 10.48
C GLU A 292 0.30 16.29 9.85
N TRP A 293 -0.79 16.03 10.57
CA TRP A 293 -1.92 15.28 10.01
C TRP A 293 -2.78 16.19 9.15
N ILE A 294 -2.93 15.83 7.88
CA ILE A 294 -3.74 16.57 6.92
C ILE A 294 -4.87 15.70 6.36
N THR A 295 -5.84 16.36 5.72
CA THR A 295 -6.96 15.73 5.03
C THR A 295 -7.44 16.62 3.89
N ASN A 296 -8.36 16.10 3.09
CA ASN A 296 -9.18 16.92 2.21
C ASN A 296 -10.53 17.24 2.88
N PRO A 297 -10.73 18.48 3.37
CA PRO A 297 -11.90 18.83 4.17
C PRO A 297 -13.22 18.87 3.38
N ALA A 298 -13.15 18.86 2.04
CA ALA A 298 -14.32 18.78 1.18
C ALA A 298 -14.91 17.36 1.19
N HIS A 299 -14.07 16.33 1.29
CA HIS A 299 -14.47 14.93 1.13
C HIS A 299 -14.40 14.11 2.42
N TYR A 300 -13.56 14.52 3.37
CA TYR A 300 -13.26 13.78 4.59
C TYR A 300 -13.25 14.68 5.83
N ARG A 301 -13.22 14.07 7.02
CA ARG A 301 -13.01 14.72 8.32
C ARG A 301 -11.61 14.43 8.82
N LEU A 302 -10.97 15.46 9.40
CA LEU A 302 -9.78 15.31 10.23
C LEU A 302 -10.21 15.24 11.70
N PRO A 303 -10.07 14.08 12.38
CA PRO A 303 -10.52 13.96 13.76
C PRO A 303 -9.61 14.73 14.73
N ASP A 304 -10.19 15.61 15.55
CA ASP A 304 -9.49 16.33 16.62
C ASP A 304 -8.75 15.40 17.58
N SER A 305 -9.26 14.17 17.75
CA SER A 305 -8.66 13.14 18.59
C SER A 305 -7.25 12.73 18.14
N VAL A 306 -6.96 12.85 16.84
CA VAL A 306 -5.66 12.56 16.24
C VAL A 306 -4.77 13.79 16.23
N VAL A 307 -5.26 14.94 15.78
CA VAL A 307 -4.48 16.21 15.74
C VAL A 307 -3.92 16.56 17.13
N THR A 308 -4.69 16.29 18.18
CA THR A 308 -4.29 16.56 19.57
C THR A 308 -3.51 15.42 20.23
N THR A 309 -2.92 14.50 19.45
CA THR A 309 -2.13 13.38 19.99
C THR A 309 -0.81 13.91 20.54
N PRO A 310 -0.53 13.73 21.85
CA PRO A 310 0.71 14.21 22.44
C PRO A 310 1.84 13.17 22.37
N GLY A 311 3.05 13.64 22.67
CA GLY A 311 4.20 12.81 23.05
C GLY A 311 5.05 12.32 21.89
N LEU A 312 5.00 12.97 20.72
CA LEU A 312 5.95 12.67 19.66
C LEU A 312 7.37 13.07 20.10
N GLU A 313 7.52 14.26 20.68
CA GLU A 313 8.78 14.76 21.22
C GLU A 313 9.30 13.82 22.33
N ASP A 314 8.45 13.41 23.27
CA ASP A 314 8.82 12.45 24.32
C ASP A 314 9.28 11.08 23.76
N ASP A 315 8.73 10.66 22.62
CA ASP A 315 9.14 9.42 21.96
C ASP A 315 10.48 9.57 21.26
N ILE A 316 10.73 10.72 20.61
CA ILE A 316 12.01 11.06 19.97
C ILE A 316 13.11 11.12 21.03
N ASP A 317 12.90 11.87 22.11
CA ASP A 317 13.84 11.99 23.22
C ASP A 317 14.19 10.64 23.85
N ARG A 318 13.20 9.73 23.94
CA ARG A 318 13.44 8.39 24.46
C ARG A 318 14.20 7.51 23.47
N LEU A 319 13.99 7.71 22.16
CA LEU A 319 14.69 6.99 21.11
C LEU A 319 16.16 7.41 21.01
N ASP A 320 16.44 8.71 21.06
CA ASP A 320 17.79 9.28 21.13
C ASP A 320 18.58 8.62 22.27
N ARG A 321 18.00 8.62 23.48
CA ARG A 321 18.62 7.97 24.65
C ARG A 321 18.69 6.44 24.61
N ALA A 322 18.12 5.77 23.61
CA ALA A 322 18.02 4.32 23.59
C ALA A 322 19.33 3.61 23.24
N ASP A 323 20.27 4.27 22.55
CA ASP A 323 21.60 3.72 22.24
C ASP A 323 22.68 4.16 23.25
N GLY A 324 22.31 4.97 24.24
CA GLY A 324 23.18 5.44 25.31
C GLY A 324 23.83 6.79 25.05
N ALA A 325 23.53 7.46 23.93
CA ALA A 325 23.85 8.86 23.67
C ALA A 325 22.63 9.77 23.90
N ASP A 326 22.84 11.08 23.92
CA ASP A 326 21.80 12.12 23.92
C ASP A 326 22.33 13.19 22.97
N ASP A 327 22.30 12.85 21.69
CA ASP A 327 23.02 13.55 20.63
C ASP A 327 22.15 13.90 19.42
N GLY A 328 20.83 13.69 19.52
CA GLY A 328 19.87 13.96 18.46
C GLY A 328 19.91 12.92 17.34
N SER A 329 20.42 11.71 17.62
CA SER A 329 20.52 10.62 16.65
C SER A 329 20.11 9.27 17.24
N TRP A 330 19.87 8.29 16.37
CA TRP A 330 19.70 6.90 16.79
C TRP A 330 20.26 5.94 15.75
N GLY A 331 21.37 5.28 16.08
CA GLY A 331 22.02 4.33 15.19
C GLY A 331 22.62 4.97 13.93
N ALA A 332 21.88 4.91 12.81
CA ALA A 332 22.27 5.54 11.53
C ALA A 332 21.30 6.66 11.12
N ILE A 333 20.33 6.97 11.98
CA ILE A 333 19.42 8.10 11.82
C ILE A 333 20.08 9.28 12.52
N ASP A 334 20.82 10.07 11.75
CA ASP A 334 21.32 11.37 12.20
C ASP A 334 20.17 12.40 12.09
N ALA A 335 20.19 13.42 12.96
CA ALA A 335 19.39 14.65 12.84
C ALA A 335 17.86 14.47 12.94
N PHE A 336 17.34 14.20 14.16
CA PHE A 336 15.89 14.23 14.43
C PHE A 336 15.22 15.62 14.28
N ASP A 337 15.98 16.66 13.95
CA ASP A 337 15.48 17.97 13.57
C ASP A 337 14.96 18.04 12.13
N GLU A 338 15.25 17.03 11.30
CA GLU A 338 14.72 16.89 9.94
C GLU A 338 13.40 16.08 9.94
N PRO A 339 12.26 16.65 9.45
CA PRO A 339 10.96 15.97 9.49
C PRO A 339 10.94 14.58 8.83
N ASP A 340 11.59 14.42 7.69
CA ASP A 340 11.70 13.17 6.93
C ASP A 340 12.51 12.09 7.67
N ARG A 341 13.42 12.47 8.58
CA ARG A 341 14.16 11.53 9.42
C ARG A 341 13.35 11.04 10.62
N VAL A 342 12.46 11.89 11.14
CA VAL A 342 11.56 11.54 12.24
C VAL A 342 10.58 10.46 11.81
N GLU A 343 9.96 10.58 10.63
CA GLU A 343 8.98 9.61 10.14
C GLU A 343 9.54 8.20 9.90
N GLU A 344 10.83 8.09 9.58
CA GLU A 344 11.54 6.81 9.40
C GLU A 344 11.87 6.10 10.74
N SER A 345 11.53 6.71 11.88
CA SER A 345 11.98 6.26 13.19
C SER A 345 10.94 5.43 13.98
N PRO A 346 11.39 4.51 14.87
CA PRO A 346 10.51 3.84 15.83
C PRO A 346 9.67 4.78 16.73
N ALA A 347 10.13 6.01 17.00
CA ALA A 347 9.37 6.99 17.77
C ALA A 347 8.07 7.36 17.04
N PHE A 348 8.16 7.58 15.73
CA PHE A 348 7.03 7.92 14.90
C PHE A 348 5.99 6.79 14.80
N VAL A 349 6.46 5.53 14.72
CA VAL A 349 5.58 4.36 14.78
C VAL A 349 4.80 4.30 16.11
N ALA A 350 5.45 4.63 17.23
CA ALA A 350 4.79 4.68 18.54
C ALA A 350 3.75 5.81 18.62
N TYR A 351 4.07 6.98 18.05
CA TYR A 351 3.16 8.11 17.90
C TYR A 351 1.92 7.76 17.05
N HIS A 352 2.11 7.17 15.87
CA HIS A 352 1.02 6.67 15.01
C HIS A 352 0.14 5.65 15.73
N GLY A 353 0.75 4.73 16.47
CA GLY A 353 0.02 3.76 17.29
C GLY A 353 -0.80 4.41 18.42
N ARG A 354 -0.34 5.54 19.00
CA ARG A 354 -1.15 6.34 19.94
C ARG A 354 -2.28 7.08 19.24
N ALA A 355 -2.01 7.71 18.09
CA ALA A 355 -3.00 8.43 17.29
C ALA A 355 -4.17 7.52 16.88
N LEU A 356 -3.87 6.34 16.33
CA LEU A 356 -4.89 5.34 15.95
C LEU A 356 -5.75 4.91 17.14
N ARG A 357 -5.14 4.61 18.29
CA ARG A 357 -5.89 4.23 19.50
C ARG A 357 -6.80 5.35 19.99
N ARG A 358 -6.37 6.61 19.90
CA ARG A 358 -7.20 7.77 20.24
C ARG A 358 -8.33 7.97 19.25
N MET A 359 -8.06 7.81 17.95
CA MET A 359 -9.07 7.85 16.90
C MET A 359 -10.18 6.82 17.19
N ILE A 360 -9.81 5.56 17.44
CA ILE A 360 -10.76 4.50 17.77
C ILE A 360 -11.56 4.84 19.03
N ALA A 361 -10.88 5.15 20.14
CA ALA A 361 -11.52 5.33 21.43
C ALA A 361 -12.40 6.59 21.53
N ARG A 362 -12.01 7.69 20.86
CA ARG A 362 -12.73 8.97 20.92
C ARG A 362 -13.70 9.18 19.75
N GLY A 363 -13.47 8.51 18.63
CA GLY A 363 -14.32 8.56 17.45
C GLY A 363 -15.54 7.63 17.49
N GLY A 364 -15.69 6.82 18.54
CA GLY A 364 -16.83 5.91 18.69
C GLY A 364 -16.74 4.63 17.85
N TYR A 365 -15.55 4.28 17.36
CA TYR A 365 -15.36 3.09 16.56
C TYR A 365 -15.65 1.81 17.38
N GLY A 366 -16.66 1.05 16.96
CA GLY A 366 -17.09 -0.18 17.61
C GLY A 366 -17.97 -0.03 18.85
N SER A 367 -18.49 1.17 19.12
CA SER A 367 -19.42 1.44 20.24
C SER A 367 -20.82 0.90 20.01
#